data_AF-A0A5C5ZS40-F1
#
_entry.id   AF-A0A5C5ZS40-F1
#
_cell.length_a   1.000
_cell.length_b   1.000
_cell.length_c   1.000
_cell.angle_alpha   90.00
_cell.angle_beta   90.00
_cell.angle_gamma   90.00
#
_symmetry.space_group_name_H-M   'P 1'
#
loop_
_entity.id
_entity.type
_entity.pdbx_description
1 polymer ?
#
loop_
_entity_poly.entity_id
_entity_poly.type
_entity_poly.pdbx_seq_one_letter_code
_entity_poly.pdbx_strand_id
1 'polypeptide(L)'
;MASSACIDNAPHCLLRLPRHATNRFPARLHQFENRSKNYKLFNEPTTREVVFRRLVEQLRESKSIRKNPKVQLCLAAGKIIASHTDGLRSHFDENNWLLYDAGWIREQLQAISDSGYENSIAAVTAKLLLRSS
;
A
#
# COMPACT_ATOMS: atom_id res chain seq x y z
N MET A 1 17.47 21.81 61.21
CA MET A 1 18.78 21.17 60.99
C MET A 1 18.75 19.80 61.65
N ALA A 2 19.15 18.76 60.89
CA ALA A 2 19.27 17.34 61.26
C ALA A 2 17.96 16.66 61.70
N SER A 3 17.69 15.39 61.48
CA SER A 3 18.28 14.27 60.73
C SER A 3 17.35 13.09 61.06
N SER A 4 17.13 12.16 60.13
CA SER A 4 17.12 10.71 60.38
C SER A 4 16.16 9.99 59.44
N ALA A 5 16.74 9.08 58.69
CA ALA A 5 16.12 8.08 57.86
C ALA A 5 15.24 7.12 58.68
N CYS A 6 14.31 6.46 57.97
CA CYS A 6 14.10 5.01 57.94
C CYS A 6 12.95 4.73 56.94
N ILE A 7 13.19 3.90 55.91
CA ILE A 7 12.61 2.54 55.73
C ILE A 7 11.14 2.59 55.23
N ASP A 8 10.66 1.86 54.23
CA ASP A 8 11.14 0.94 53.21
C ASP A 8 9.87 0.63 52.37
N ASN A 9 9.93 0.68 51.03
CA ASN A 9 9.22 -0.29 50.16
C ASN A 9 9.63 -0.09 48.68
N ALA A 10 10.71 -0.74 48.26
CA ALA A 10 10.95 -1.12 46.86
C ALA A 10 10.32 -2.51 46.60
N PRO A 11 10.42 -3.17 45.43
CA PRO A 11 10.91 -2.78 44.09
C PRO A 11 9.87 -3.18 42.99
N HIS A 12 9.97 -2.81 41.71
CA HIS A 12 10.62 -3.63 40.68
C HIS A 12 10.57 -2.85 39.35
N CYS A 13 11.63 -2.10 39.08
CA CYS A 13 11.94 -1.60 37.74
C CYS A 13 13.24 -2.28 37.34
N LEU A 14 13.16 -3.25 36.42
CA LEU A 14 14.20 -3.87 35.61
C LEU A 14 13.44 -4.99 34.86
N LEU A 15 13.44 -5.07 33.53
CA LEU A 15 14.47 -5.74 32.74
C LEU A 15 14.05 -5.59 31.25
N ARG A 16 14.93 -5.08 30.37
CA ARG A 16 15.82 -5.87 29.49
C ARG A 16 15.17 -6.23 28.14
N LEU A 17 15.48 -5.45 27.11
CA LEU A 17 15.27 -5.82 25.71
C LEU A 17 16.35 -6.82 25.27
N PRO A 18 16.01 -7.98 24.69
CA PRO A 18 16.93 -8.73 23.85
C PRO A 18 16.72 -8.38 22.38
N ARG A 19 17.86 -8.10 21.72
CA ARG A 19 18.07 -8.23 20.27
C ARG A 19 17.76 -9.68 19.86
N HIS A 20 17.15 -9.90 18.70
CA HIS A 20 17.63 -10.83 17.66
C HIS A 20 16.61 -10.96 16.52
N ALA A 21 17.08 -10.59 15.33
CA ALA A 21 16.43 -10.88 14.07
C ALA A 21 16.47 -12.38 13.79
N THR A 22 15.30 -12.99 13.56
CA THR A 22 15.19 -14.25 12.80
C THR A 22 13.92 -14.19 11.97
N ASN A 23 14.03 -13.62 10.76
CA ASN A 23 13.06 -13.83 9.69
C ASN A 23 13.14 -15.29 9.23
N ARG A 24 12.44 -16.18 9.92
CA ARG A 24 12.13 -17.52 9.44
C ARG A 24 10.73 -17.47 8.84
N PHE A 25 10.64 -17.17 7.55
CA PHE A 25 9.40 -17.31 6.79
C PHE A 25 8.98 -18.79 6.77
N PRO A 26 7.81 -19.18 7.32
CA PRO A 26 7.22 -20.48 7.03
C PRO A 26 6.24 -20.35 5.86
N ALA A 27 6.29 -21.38 5.01
CA ALA A 27 5.56 -21.48 3.76
C ALA A 27 4.03 -21.56 3.94
N ARG A 28 3.35 -20.80 3.07
CA ARG A 28 2.11 -21.10 2.32
C ARG A 28 1.67 -22.57 2.48
N LEU A 29 0.46 -22.89 2.96
CA LEU A 29 -0.66 -23.30 2.07
C LEU A 29 -2.05 -23.47 2.76
N HIS A 30 -2.27 -23.04 4.01
CA HIS A 30 -3.50 -23.41 4.74
C HIS A 30 -4.57 -22.30 4.92
N GLN A 31 -4.54 -21.24 4.11
CA GLN A 31 -5.10 -19.95 4.55
C GLN A 31 -6.36 -19.46 3.82
N PHE A 32 -6.98 -20.21 2.90
CA PHE A 32 -8.07 -19.65 2.09
C PHE A 32 -9.46 -19.70 2.72
N GLU A 33 -9.74 -20.59 3.68
CA GLU A 33 -11.12 -20.86 4.11
C GLU A 33 -11.62 -19.96 5.25
N ASN A 34 -10.71 -19.26 5.96
CA ASN A 34 -11.04 -18.34 7.07
C ASN A 34 -10.62 -16.88 6.78
N ARG A 35 -10.34 -16.57 5.51
CA ARG A 35 -9.71 -15.32 5.07
C ARG A 35 -10.68 -14.14 4.98
N SER A 36 -11.98 -14.39 4.82
CA SER A 36 -13.03 -13.36 4.68
C SER A 36 -13.17 -12.45 5.91
N LYS A 37 -12.81 -12.93 7.11
CA LYS A 37 -12.97 -12.16 8.35
C LYS A 37 -11.93 -11.04 8.53
N ASN A 38 -10.79 -11.11 7.84
CA ASN A 38 -9.66 -10.18 8.00
C ASN A 38 -9.57 -9.09 6.91
N TYR A 39 -10.34 -9.18 5.84
CA TYR A 39 -10.33 -8.18 4.75
C TYR A 39 -11.37 -7.06 4.94
N LYS A 40 -11.97 -6.96 6.13
CA LYS A 40 -13.03 -5.97 6.42
C LYS A 40 -12.59 -4.53 6.20
N LEU A 41 -11.30 -4.23 6.40
CA LEU A 41 -10.77 -2.86 6.34
C LEU A 41 -11.03 -2.15 5.00
N PHE A 42 -11.02 -2.88 3.88
CA PHE A 42 -11.18 -2.29 2.54
C PHE A 42 -12.48 -2.68 1.85
N ASN A 43 -13.17 -3.72 2.33
CA ASN A 43 -14.46 -4.14 1.79
C ASN A 43 -15.63 -3.37 2.41
N GLU A 44 -15.55 -3.01 3.69
CA GLU A 44 -16.61 -2.27 4.37
C GLU A 44 -16.40 -0.75 4.19
N PRO A 45 -17.42 0.00 3.74
CA PRO A 45 -17.27 1.42 3.41
C PRO A 45 -16.90 2.28 4.62
N THR A 46 -17.47 2.00 5.79
CA THR A 46 -17.23 2.71 7.06
C THR A 46 -15.77 2.60 7.49
N THR A 47 -15.24 1.38 7.49
CA THR A 47 -13.86 1.11 7.89
C THR A 47 -12.88 1.69 6.88
N ARG A 48 -13.21 1.57 5.59
CA ARG A 48 -12.42 2.15 4.50
C ARG A 48 -12.30 3.67 4.64
N GLU A 49 -13.39 4.37 4.97
CA GLU A 49 -13.38 5.82 5.18
C GLU A 49 -12.45 6.21 6.35
N VAL A 50 -12.50 5.48 7.46
CA VAL A 50 -11.61 5.71 8.62
C VAL A 50 -10.15 5.54 8.23
N VAL A 51 -9.82 4.50 7.44
CA VAL A 51 -8.46 4.26 6.94
C VAL A 51 -8.01 5.39 6.03
N PHE A 52 -8.86 5.84 5.10
CA PHE A 52 -8.52 6.94 4.18
C PHE A 52 -8.30 8.25 4.91
N ARG A 53 -9.15 8.60 5.87
CA ARG A 53 -8.99 9.82 6.68
C ARG A 53 -7.64 9.83 7.38
N ARG A 54 -7.29 8.74 8.07
CA ARG A 54 -6.01 8.62 8.79
C ARG A 54 -4.81 8.66 7.84
N LEU A 55 -4.91 7.98 6.68
CA LEU A 55 -3.85 8.00 5.68
C LEU A 55 -3.60 9.42 5.15
N VAL A 56 -4.66 10.18 4.89
CA VAL A 56 -4.56 11.57 4.46
C VAL A 56 -3.92 12.44 5.53
N GLU A 57 -4.32 12.29 6.80
CA GLU A 57 -3.69 13.01 7.92
C GLU A 57 -2.18 12.75 7.98
N GLN A 58 -1.77 11.48 7.93
CA GLN A 58 -0.36 11.09 7.97
C GLN A 58 0.44 11.65 6.78
N LEU A 59 -0.12 11.61 5.57
CA LEU A 59 0.55 12.15 4.38
C LEU A 59 0.61 13.69 4.38
N ARG A 60 -0.35 14.36 5.04
CA ARG A 60 -0.31 15.82 5.23
C ARG A 60 0.78 16.20 6.22
N GLU A 61 0.90 15.46 7.32
CA GLU A 61 1.97 15.64 8.30
C GLU A 61 3.36 15.47 7.65
N SER A 62 3.51 14.48 6.77
CA SER A 62 4.76 14.26 6.02
C SER A 62 4.99 15.23 4.86
N LYS A 63 4.07 16.18 4.63
CA LYS A 63 4.08 17.14 3.50
C LYS A 63 4.20 16.46 2.13
N SER A 64 3.79 15.20 2.01
CA SER A 64 3.92 14.41 0.78
C SER A 64 2.75 14.60 -0.19
N ILE A 65 1.68 15.27 0.25
CA ILE A 65 0.47 15.52 -0.55
C ILE A 65 0.02 16.98 -0.50
N ARG A 66 -0.84 17.34 -1.45
CA ARG A 66 -1.47 18.67 -1.52
C ARG A 66 -2.48 18.86 -0.38
N LYS A 67 -2.84 20.13 -0.09
CA LYS A 67 -3.72 20.51 1.04
C LYS A 67 -5.13 19.89 0.98
N ASN A 68 -5.68 19.63 -0.22
CA ASN A 68 -7.00 19.03 -0.42
C ASN A 68 -6.91 17.87 -1.43
N PRO A 69 -6.47 16.68 -1.01
CA PRO A 69 -6.35 15.53 -1.91
C PRO A 69 -7.72 14.91 -2.18
N LYS A 70 -7.96 14.50 -3.44
CA LYS A 70 -9.07 13.62 -3.78
C LYS A 70 -8.59 12.18 -3.65
N VAL A 71 -9.15 11.41 -2.72
CA VAL A 71 -8.79 10.00 -2.52
C VAL A 71 -9.65 9.15 -3.45
N GLN A 72 -8.99 8.33 -4.28
CA GLN A 72 -9.65 7.36 -5.14
C GLN A 72 -8.93 6.02 -5.01
N LEU A 73 -9.72 4.94 -5.00
CA LEU A 73 -9.16 3.60 -5.05
C LEU A 73 -8.64 3.30 -6.44
N CYS A 74 -7.52 2.59 -6.50
CA CYS A 74 -6.91 2.19 -7.74
C CYS A 74 -6.36 0.77 -7.64
N LEU A 75 -6.55 -0.02 -8.70
CA LEU A 75 -5.82 -1.26 -8.91
C LEU A 75 -4.78 -1.03 -10.00
N ALA A 76 -3.50 -1.10 -9.63
CA ALA A 76 -2.38 -0.95 -10.54
C ALA A 76 -1.61 -2.27 -10.66
N ALA A 77 -1.31 -2.69 -11.90
CA ALA A 77 -0.49 -3.86 -12.19
C ALA A 77 -0.97 -5.17 -11.54
N GLY A 78 -2.29 -5.33 -11.39
CA GLY A 78 -2.90 -6.57 -10.90
C GLY A 78 -2.89 -7.67 -11.98
N LYS A 79 -2.68 -8.93 -11.57
CA LYS A 79 -2.93 -10.07 -12.46
C LYS A 79 -4.43 -10.29 -12.56
N ILE A 80 -5.03 -9.82 -13.65
CA ILE A 80 -6.45 -9.97 -13.93
C ILE A 80 -6.66 -11.24 -14.77
N ILE A 81 -7.61 -12.07 -14.36
CA ILE A 81 -7.99 -13.27 -15.14
C ILE A 81 -8.90 -12.78 -16.28
N ALA A 82 -8.59 -13.18 -17.52
CA ALA A 82 -9.25 -12.70 -18.72
C ALA A 82 -10.79 -12.77 -18.64
N SER A 83 -11.34 -13.86 -18.06
CA SER A 83 -12.78 -14.07 -17.90
C SER A 83 -13.49 -13.09 -16.97
N HIS A 84 -12.76 -12.39 -16.10
CA HIS A 84 -13.32 -11.45 -15.13
C HIS A 84 -13.03 -9.99 -15.45
N THR A 85 -12.33 -9.72 -16.56
CA THR A 85 -11.87 -8.37 -16.91
C THR A 85 -13.05 -7.41 -17.08
N ASP A 86 -14.09 -7.82 -17.80
CA ASP A 86 -15.24 -6.95 -18.09
C ASP A 86 -16.05 -6.64 -16.83
N GLY A 87 -16.36 -7.67 -16.03
CA GLY A 87 -17.07 -7.47 -14.76
C GLY A 87 -16.27 -6.64 -13.75
N LEU A 88 -14.94 -6.78 -13.74
CA LEU A 88 -14.06 -5.96 -12.92
C LEU A 88 -14.08 -4.50 -13.38
N ARG A 89 -14.02 -4.26 -14.69
CA ARG A 89 -14.08 -2.90 -15.26
C ARG A 89 -15.40 -2.21 -14.92
N SER A 90 -16.53 -2.89 -15.14
CA SER A 90 -17.84 -2.36 -14.77
C SER A 90 -17.93 -2.03 -13.28
N HIS A 91 -17.45 -2.92 -12.40
CA HIS A 91 -17.45 -2.66 -10.96
C HIS A 91 -16.59 -1.44 -10.58
N PHE A 92 -15.44 -1.26 -11.23
CA PHE A 92 -14.57 -0.10 -10.98
C PHE A 92 -15.20 1.20 -11.50
N ASP A 93 -15.82 1.17 -12.67
CA ASP A 93 -16.50 2.32 -13.27
C ASP A 93 -17.70 2.77 -12.42
N GLU A 94 -18.54 1.84 -11.96
CA GLU A 94 -19.68 2.11 -11.07
C GLU A 94 -19.25 2.77 -9.75
N ASN A 95 -18.11 2.36 -9.20
CA ASN A 95 -17.58 2.87 -7.95
C ASN A 95 -16.65 4.09 -8.10
N ASN A 96 -16.44 4.59 -9.33
CA ASN A 96 -15.49 5.67 -9.66
C ASN A 96 -14.05 5.37 -9.20
N TRP A 97 -13.64 4.10 -9.30
CA TRP A 97 -12.29 3.64 -9.01
C TRP A 97 -11.46 3.56 -10.29
N LEU A 98 -10.14 3.61 -10.14
CA LEU A 98 -9.20 3.58 -11.26
C LEU A 98 -8.71 2.14 -11.48
N LEU A 99 -8.76 1.68 -12.71
CA LEU A 99 -8.23 0.38 -13.11
C LEU A 99 -7.10 0.60 -14.12
N TYR A 100 -5.87 0.32 -13.71
CA TYR A 100 -4.71 0.32 -14.59
C TYR A 100 -4.36 -1.12 -14.93
N ASP A 101 -5.08 -1.65 -15.93
CA ASP A 101 -4.86 -2.98 -16.46
C ASP A 101 -3.58 -3.06 -17.32
N ALA A 102 -3.25 -4.27 -17.76
CA ALA A 102 -2.06 -4.50 -18.58
C ALA A 102 -2.17 -3.89 -19.99
N GLY A 103 -3.38 -3.62 -20.50
CA GLY A 103 -3.59 -2.91 -21.75
C GLY A 103 -3.23 -1.43 -21.57
N TRP A 104 -3.82 -0.79 -20.56
CA TRP A 104 -3.56 0.59 -20.20
C TRP A 104 -2.07 0.83 -19.95
N ILE A 105 -1.39 -0.05 -19.20
CA ILE A 105 0.06 0.09 -18.95
C ILE A 105 0.86 0.02 -20.26
N ARG A 106 0.51 -0.89 -21.18
CA ARG A 106 1.19 -0.98 -22.48
C ARG A 106 0.96 0.27 -23.31
N GLU A 107 -0.25 0.80 -23.34
CA GLU A 107 -0.56 2.05 -24.04
C GLU A 107 0.24 3.22 -23.49
N GLN A 108 0.32 3.35 -22.16
CA GLN A 108 1.15 4.40 -21.54
C GLN A 108 2.64 4.22 -21.82
N LEU A 109 3.15 2.99 -21.81
CA LEU A 109 4.54 2.70 -22.17
C LEU A 109 4.82 3.02 -23.64
N GLN A 110 3.88 2.72 -24.54
CA GLN A 110 3.99 3.08 -25.95
C GLN A 110 4.00 4.60 -26.12
N ALA A 111 3.09 5.32 -25.47
CA ALA A 111 3.06 6.77 -25.51
C ALA A 111 4.36 7.42 -25.00
N ILE A 112 4.96 6.85 -23.94
CA ILE A 112 6.27 7.28 -23.42
C ILE A 112 7.41 6.94 -24.38
N SER A 113 7.32 5.82 -25.10
CA SER A 113 8.30 5.45 -26.11
C SER A 113 8.20 6.34 -27.35
N ASP A 114 7.00 6.75 -27.72
CA ASP A 114 6.75 7.61 -28.87
C ASP A 114 7.02 9.08 -28.54
N SER A 115 7.01 9.46 -27.26
CA SER A 115 7.43 10.79 -26.83
C SER A 115 8.92 11.02 -27.14
N GLY A 116 9.28 12.30 -27.32
CA GLY A 116 10.61 12.73 -27.72
C GLY A 116 11.72 12.33 -26.74
N TYR A 117 12.89 12.96 -26.87
CA TYR A 117 13.97 12.72 -25.94
C TYR A 117 13.69 13.42 -24.60
N GLU A 118 13.04 12.70 -23.68
CA GLU A 118 13.02 13.05 -22.27
C GLU A 118 14.20 12.36 -21.57
N ASN A 119 15.00 13.12 -20.82
CA ASN A 119 16.07 12.58 -19.99
C ASN A 119 15.50 11.94 -18.71
N SER A 120 14.70 10.90 -18.91
CA SER A 120 14.06 10.10 -17.87
C SER A 120 14.41 8.64 -18.09
N ILE A 121 14.86 7.97 -17.02
CA ILE A 121 15.16 6.54 -17.04
C ILE A 121 13.93 5.73 -17.50
N ALA A 122 12.72 6.21 -17.17
CA ALA A 122 11.48 5.57 -17.59
C ALA A 122 11.32 5.59 -19.12
N ALA A 123 11.64 6.71 -19.79
CA ALA A 123 11.54 6.85 -21.24
C ALA A 123 12.54 5.96 -21.98
N VAL A 124 13.79 5.91 -21.49
CA VAL A 124 14.82 5.00 -22.04
C VAL A 124 14.41 3.54 -21.85
N THR A 125 13.92 3.18 -20.67
CA THR A 125 13.49 1.80 -20.36
C THR A 125 12.30 1.38 -21.22
N ALA A 126 11.30 2.25 -21.39
CA ALA A 126 10.15 1.97 -22.25
C ALA A 126 10.58 1.71 -23.71
N LYS A 127 11.47 2.55 -24.26
CA LYS A 127 12.04 2.38 -25.61
C LYS A 127 12.80 1.07 -25.77
N LEU A 128 13.59 0.68 -24.77
CA LEU A 128 14.32 -0.60 -24.80
C LEU A 128 13.37 -1.80 -24.76
N LEU A 129 12.37 -1.78 -23.89
CA LEU A 129 11.39 -2.86 -23.76
C LEU A 129 10.56 -3.07 -25.03
N LEU A 130 10.18 -1.98 -25.71
CA LEU A 130 9.34 -2.04 -26.91
C LEU A 130 10.13 -2.28 -28.20
N ARG A 131 11.45 -2.06 -28.20
CA ARG A 131 12.31 -2.31 -29.38
C ARG A 131 12.59 -3.81 -29.64
N SER A 132 12.53 -4.65 -28.61
CA SER A 132 12.79 -6.09 -28.70
C SER A 132 11.54 -6.97 -28.79
N SER A 133 10.37 -6.33 -28.78
CA SER A 133 9.05 -6.96 -28.96
C SER A 133 8.63 -6.94 -30.42
#